data_AF-A0A345H4J9-F1
#
_entry.id   AF-A0A345H4J9-F1
#
_cell.length_a   1.000
_cell.length_b   1.000
_cell.length_c   1.000
_cell.angle_alpha   90.00
_cell.angle_beta   90.00
_cell.angle_gamma   90.00
#
_symmetry.space_group_name_H-M   'P 1'
#
loop_
_entity.id
_entity.type
_entity.pdbx_description
1 polymer ?
#
loop_
_entity_poly.entity_id
_entity_poly.type
_entity_poly.pdbx_seq_one_letter_code
_entity_poly.pdbx_strand_id
1 'polypeptide(L)'
;MTSLDRNMNASRAIIQSHIDKAITEKFIQWNDGLDYTEFIRALWRLFLNHDGFKEGTQDILGKLTEEDAIQLLSDEIDVTKLRAS
;
A
#
# COMPACT_ATOMS: atom_id res chain seq x y z
N MET A 1 -14.93 -12.56 -15.36
CA MET A 1 -14.13 -11.45 -14.80
C MET A 1 -15.05 -10.25 -14.69
N THR A 2 -15.50 -9.93 -13.48
CA THR A 2 -16.41 -8.80 -13.22
C THR A 2 -15.62 -7.49 -13.25
N SER A 3 -16.30 -6.35 -13.37
CA SER A 3 -15.63 -5.04 -13.31
C SER A 3 -14.87 -4.82 -12.00
N LEU A 4 -15.31 -5.44 -10.91
CA LEU A 4 -14.66 -5.39 -9.60
C LEU A 4 -13.27 -6.06 -9.61
N ASP A 5 -13.15 -7.25 -10.22
CA ASP A 5 -11.88 -7.99 -10.36
C ASP A 5 -10.82 -7.19 -11.14
N ARG A 6 -11.25 -6.44 -12.16
CA ARG A 6 -10.35 -5.57 -12.93
C ARG A 6 -9.88 -4.39 -12.11
N ASN A 7 -10.78 -3.77 -11.35
CA ASN A 7 -10.44 -2.65 -10.47
C ASN A 7 -9.51 -3.07 -9.33
N MET A 8 -9.75 -4.24 -8.73
CA MET A 8 -8.86 -4.82 -7.72
C MET A 8 -7.47 -5.12 -8.28
N ASN A 9 -7.37 -5.78 -9.44
CA ASN A 9 -6.07 -6.09 -10.03
C ASN A 9 -5.28 -4.84 -10.46
N ALA A 10 -5.94 -3.82 -10.99
CA ALA A 10 -5.29 -2.55 -11.32
C ALA A 10 -4.78 -1.85 -10.05
N SER A 11 -5.61 -1.81 -9.00
CA SER A 11 -5.24 -1.21 -7.71
C SER A 11 -4.10 -1.96 -7.03
N ARG A 12 -4.10 -3.30 -7.13
CA ARG A 12 -3.03 -4.17 -6.62
C ARG A 12 -1.69 -3.82 -7.23
N ALA A 13 -1.62 -3.70 -8.56
CA ALA A 13 -0.37 -3.36 -9.25
C ALA A 13 0.18 -1.99 -8.80
N ILE A 14 -0.70 -1.02 -8.56
CA ILE A 14 -0.33 0.30 -8.03
C ILE A 14 0.23 0.16 -6.61
N ILE A 15 -0.50 -0.51 -5.70
CA ILE A 15 -0.06 -0.74 -4.32
C ILE A 15 1.30 -1.43 -4.26
N GLN A 16 1.50 -2.50 -5.03
CA GLN A 16 2.78 -3.20 -5.09
C GLN A 16 3.92 -2.27 -5.51
N SER A 17 3.69 -1.44 -6.53
CA SER A 17 4.69 -0.46 -6.97
C SER A 17 4.99 0.59 -5.91
N HIS A 18 3.99 1.01 -5.12
CA HIS A 18 4.16 1.97 -4.03
C HIS A 18 4.97 1.36 -2.89
N ILE A 19 4.67 0.12 -2.50
CA ILE A 19 5.42 -0.64 -1.49
C ILE A 19 6.87 -0.80 -1.94
N ASP A 20 7.11 -1.29 -3.16
CA ASP A 20 8.46 -1.54 -3.67
C ASP A 20 9.31 -0.27 -3.71
N LYS A 21 8.71 0.84 -4.17
CA LYS A 21 9.36 2.16 -4.17
C LYS A 21 9.60 2.67 -2.74
N ALA A 22 8.66 2.52 -1.82
CA ALA A 22 8.83 2.91 -0.43
C ALA A 22 9.93 2.10 0.28
N ILE A 23 10.07 0.81 -0.04
CA ILE A 23 11.17 -0.05 0.43
C ILE A 23 12.50 0.42 -0.17
N THR A 24 12.55 0.57 -1.49
CA THR A 24 13.78 0.94 -2.23
C THR A 24 14.31 2.30 -1.82
N GLU A 25 13.44 3.28 -1.64
CA GLU A 25 13.79 4.63 -1.18
C GLU A 25 13.94 4.73 0.35
N LYS A 26 13.79 3.61 1.07
CA LYS A 26 13.88 3.51 2.54
C LYS A 26 12.94 4.46 3.29
N PHE A 27 11.78 4.77 2.71
CA PHE A 27 10.72 5.52 3.39
C PHE A 27 10.09 4.72 4.53
N ILE A 28 10.15 3.40 4.44
CA ILE A 28 9.48 2.50 5.37
C ILE A 28 10.45 1.43 5.87
N GLN A 29 10.44 1.19 7.17
CA GLN A 29 11.16 0.10 7.81
C GLN A 29 10.22 -0.59 8.78
N TRP A 30 10.21 -1.93 8.73
CA TRP A 30 9.44 -2.70 9.69
C TRP A 30 10.16 -2.69 11.03
N ASN A 31 9.47 -2.21 12.07
CA ASN A 31 9.93 -2.29 13.44
C ASN A 31 9.06 -3.31 14.18
N ASP A 32 9.69 -4.35 14.73
CA ASP A 32 9.00 -5.43 15.46
C ASP A 32 8.23 -4.96 16.70
N GLY A 33 8.52 -3.76 17.20
CA GLY A 33 7.76 -3.14 18.28
C GLY A 33 6.47 -2.42 17.83
N LEU A 34 6.20 -2.30 16.54
CA LEU A 34 5.02 -1.61 16.02
C LEU A 34 3.88 -2.61 15.76
N ASP A 35 2.65 -2.24 16.12
CA ASP A 35 1.48 -3.04 15.76
C ASP A 35 1.32 -3.06 14.23
N TYR A 36 1.09 -4.25 13.68
CA TYR A 36 0.93 -4.42 12.23
C TYR A 36 -0.19 -3.54 11.67
N THR A 37 -1.31 -3.44 12.38
CA THR A 37 -2.45 -2.60 11.98
C THR A 37 -2.07 -1.12 11.93
N GLU A 38 -1.33 -0.66 12.94
CA GLU A 38 -0.83 0.72 12.99
C GLU A 38 0.18 0.98 11.87
N PHE A 39 1.02 0.00 11.53
CA PHE A 39 1.97 0.09 10.42
C PHE A 39 1.24 0.24 9.08
N ILE A 40 0.24 -0.61 8.80
CA ILE A 40 -0.55 -0.51 7.56
C ILE A 40 -1.23 0.86 7.47
N ARG A 41 -1.84 1.33 8.56
CA ARG A 41 -2.51 2.64 8.59
C ARG A 41 -1.53 3.80 8.39
N ALA A 42 -0.35 3.73 9.00
CA ALA A 42 0.70 4.73 8.82
C ALA A 42 1.20 4.73 7.37
N LEU A 43 1.39 3.55 6.78
CA LEU A 43 1.81 3.41 5.40
C LEU A 43 0.77 3.96 4.42
N TRP A 44 -0.51 3.66 4.65
CA TRP A 44 -1.59 4.20 3.84
C TRP A 44 -1.63 5.73 3.91
N ARG A 45 -1.47 6.31 5.11
CA ARG A 45 -1.35 7.77 5.27
C ARG A 45 -0.14 8.34 4.53
N LEU A 46 0.98 7.64 4.55
CA LEU A 46 2.17 8.05 3.79
C LEU A 46 1.85 8.09 2.29
N PHE A 47 1.19 7.07 1.77
CA PHE A 47 0.79 7.00 0.36
C PHE A 47 -0.21 8.11 -0.03
N LEU A 48 -1.12 8.48 0.86
CA LEU A 48 -2.07 9.57 0.63
C LEU A 48 -1.45 10.97 0.62
N ASN A 49 -0.41 11.19 1.44
CA ASN A 49 0.13 12.53 1.67
C ASN A 49 1.39 12.84 0.87
N HIS A 50 2.15 11.82 0.47
CA HIS A 50 3.42 12.01 -0.22
C HIS A 50 3.20 12.13 -1.74
N ASP A 51 3.69 13.20 -2.36
CA ASP A 51 3.47 13.47 -3.79
C ASP A 51 3.89 12.32 -4.72
N GLY A 52 4.94 11.57 -4.34
CA GLY A 52 5.42 10.42 -5.12
C GLY A 52 4.49 9.20 -5.13
N PHE A 53 3.43 9.21 -4.31
CA PHE A 53 2.49 8.11 -4.06
C PHE A 53 1.01 8.55 -4.15
N LYS A 54 0.74 9.82 -3.92
CA LYS A 54 -0.61 10.37 -3.82
C LYS A 54 -1.44 10.15 -5.09
N GLU A 55 -0.84 10.33 -6.27
CA GLU A 55 -1.57 10.19 -7.54
C GLU A 55 -2.10 8.76 -7.75
N GLY A 56 -1.26 7.74 -7.53
CA GLY A 56 -1.67 6.34 -7.61
C GLY A 56 -2.68 5.96 -6.52
N THR A 57 -2.51 6.52 -5.33
CA THR A 57 -3.41 6.26 -4.19
C THR A 57 -4.80 6.87 -4.41
N GLN A 58 -4.88 8.06 -5.02
CA GLN A 58 -6.15 8.68 -5.41
C GLN A 58 -6.85 7.91 -6.53
N ASP A 59 -6.12 7.35 -7.49
CA ASP A 59 -6.69 6.48 -8.52
C ASP A 59 -7.31 5.21 -7.91
N ILE A 60 -6.68 4.63 -6.89
CA ILE A 60 -7.24 3.49 -6.13
C ILE A 60 -8.53 3.89 -5.43
N LEU A 61 -8.57 5.04 -4.74
CA LEU A 61 -9.77 5.55 -4.06
C LEU A 61 -10.92 5.91 -5.02
N GLY A 62 -10.63 6.14 -6.30
CA GLY A 62 -11.64 6.29 -7.34
C GLY A 62 -12.28 4.96 -7.78
N LYS A 63 -11.66 3.82 -7.44
CA LYS A 63 -12.03 2.47 -7.90
C LYS A 63 -12.46 1.53 -6.78
N LEU A 64 -11.95 1.74 -5.57
CA LEU A 64 -12.16 0.94 -4.37
C LEU A 64 -12.47 1.86 -3.18
N THR A 65 -13.13 1.30 -2.16
CA THR A 65 -13.27 2.00 -0.88
C THR A 65 -11.92 2.08 -0.16
N GLU A 66 -11.79 3.02 0.78
CA GLU A 66 -10.59 3.11 1.61
C GLU A 66 -10.34 1.79 2.37
N GLU A 67 -11.40 1.17 2.90
CA GLU A 67 -11.30 -0.11 3.62
C GLU A 67 -10.79 -1.23 2.71
N ASP A 68 -11.32 -1.34 1.49
CA ASP A 68 -10.83 -2.32 0.50
C ASP A 68 -9.38 -2.07 0.11
N ALA A 69 -8.98 -0.80 -0.05
CA ALA A 69 -7.63 -0.43 -0.42
C ALA A 69 -6.63 -0.71 0.70
N ILE A 70 -7.00 -0.43 1.96
CA ILE A 70 -6.20 -0.76 3.15
C ILE A 70 -6.09 -2.27 3.31
N GLN A 71 -7.17 -3.02 3.09
CA GLN A 71 -7.14 -4.48 3.13
C GLN A 71 -6.23 -5.03 2.04
N LEU A 72 -6.28 -4.47 0.83
CA LEU A 72 -5.40 -4.84 -0.27
C LEU A 72 -3.93 -4.50 0.05
N LEU A 73 -3.66 -3.33 0.64
CA LEU A 73 -2.33 -2.97 1.13
C LEU A 73 -1.80 -4.00 2.14
N SER A 74 -2.66 -4.41 3.07
CA SER A 74 -2.33 -5.42 4.08
C SER A 74 -2.08 -6.82 3.48
N ASP A 75 -2.74 -7.16 2.36
CA ASP A 75 -2.56 -8.44 1.67
C ASP A 75 -1.27 -8.45 0.85
N GLU A 76 -0.91 -7.31 0.27
CA GLU A 76 0.25 -7.17 -0.63
C GLU A 76 1.56 -6.89 0.10
N ILE A 77 1.52 -6.34 1.31
CA ILE A 77 2.73 -6.02 2.03
C ILE A 77 3.39 -7.23 2.65
N ASP A 78 4.67 -7.40 2.31
CA ASP A 78 5.48 -8.48 2.85
C ASP A 78 6.49 -7.93 3.85
N VAL A 79 6.17 -8.05 5.14
CA VAL A 79 7.03 -7.62 6.26
C VAL A 79 8.38 -8.33 6.28
N THR A 80 8.51 -9.51 5.65
CA THR A 80 9.81 -10.20 5.57
C THR A 80 10.78 -9.46 4.64
N LYS A 81 10.28 -8.81 3.58
CA LYS A 81 11.09 -7.96 2.69
C LYS A 81 11.56 -6.69 3.39
N LEU A 82 10.71 -6.15 4.27
CA LEU A 82 11.02 -4.95 5.06
C LEU A 82 12.10 -5.19 6.12
N ARG A 83 12.21 -6.41 6.66
CA ARG A 83 13.28 -6.77 7.61
C ARG A 83 14.66 -6.92 6.96
N ALA A 84 14.72 -7.09 5.63
CA ALA A 84 15.96 -7.37 4.91
C ALA A 84 16.61 -6.13 4.25
N SER A 85 16.03 -4.93 4.38
CA SER A 85 16.41 -3.69 3.65
C SER A 85 17.13 -2.64 4.50
#